data_AF-A0A3B9ZNW9-F1
#
_entry.id   AF-A0A3B9ZNW9-F1
#
_cell.length_a   1.000
_cell.length_b   1.000
_cell.length_c   1.000
_cell.angle_alpha   90.00
_cell.angle_beta   90.00
_cell.angle_gamma   90.00
#
_symmetry.space_group_name_H-M   'P 1'
#
loop_
_entity.id
_entity.type
_entity.pdbx_description
1 polymer ?
#
loop_
_entity_poly.entity_id
_entity_poly.type
_entity_poly.pdbx_seq_one_letter_code
_entity_poly.pdbx_strand_id
1 'polypeptide(L)'
;SVDAPIHDEEGTQLYDVIFNEDSPSPDRGLMKSSLYLEIERWLATLAERESDVIRYFYGLCGHRQLSLQEISVELDLTTERVRQIKE
;
A
#
# COMPACT_ATOMS: atom_id res chain seq x y z
N SER A 1 -18.85 -45.18 -20.21
CA SER A 1 -19.26 -45.73 -18.92
C SER A 1 -18.20 -45.51 -17.88
N VAL A 2 -18.42 -44.53 -17.00
CA VAL A 2 -17.71 -44.35 -15.72
C VAL A 2 -18.78 -43.80 -14.78
N ASP A 3 -19.70 -44.68 -14.40
CA ASP A 3 -20.70 -44.42 -13.39
C ASP A 3 -20.34 -45.37 -12.24
N ALA A 4 -19.74 -44.82 -11.19
CA ALA A 4 -19.46 -45.53 -9.96
C ALA A 4 -19.77 -44.56 -8.81
N PRO A 5 -20.79 -44.83 -7.98
CA PRO A 5 -21.16 -43.95 -6.89
C PRO A 5 -20.09 -44.06 -5.79
N ILE A 6 -19.49 -42.93 -5.44
CA ILE A 6 -18.61 -42.83 -4.28
C ILE A 6 -19.54 -42.73 -3.07
N HIS A 7 -19.80 -43.88 -2.44
CA HIS A 7 -20.43 -43.92 -1.13
C HIS A 7 -19.31 -43.73 -0.11
N ASP A 8 -19.20 -42.51 0.42
CA ASP A 8 -18.35 -42.23 1.57
C ASP A 8 -19.24 -41.64 2.68
N GLU A 9 -19.21 -42.33 3.82
CA GLU A 9 -20.25 -42.33 4.86
C GLU A 9 -20.06 -41.22 5.90
N GLU A 10 -19.27 -40.19 5.61
CA GLU A 10 -18.87 -39.20 6.62
C GLU A 10 -18.84 -37.79 6.01
N GLY A 11 -20.03 -37.29 5.69
CA GLY A 11 -20.53 -35.91 5.92
C GLY A 11 -19.66 -34.68 5.61
N THR A 12 -18.49 -34.82 4.99
CA THR A 12 -17.63 -33.70 4.64
C THR A 12 -17.86 -33.45 3.16
N GLN A 13 -18.92 -32.68 2.90
CA GLN A 13 -19.25 -32.24 1.56
C GLN A 13 -18.00 -31.58 0.96
N LEU A 14 -17.61 -32.02 -0.24
CA LEU A 14 -16.55 -31.39 -1.05
C LEU A 14 -16.79 -29.86 -1.24
N TYR A 15 -18.00 -29.39 -0.91
CA TYR A 15 -18.38 -27.98 -0.83
C TYR A 15 -17.66 -27.19 0.27
N ASP A 16 -17.31 -27.80 1.42
CA ASP A 16 -16.52 -27.16 2.49
C ASP A 16 -15.04 -26.99 2.11
N VAL A 17 -14.61 -27.66 1.03
CA VAL A 17 -13.28 -27.54 0.42
C VAL A 17 -13.36 -26.75 -0.89
N ILE A 18 -14.43 -25.97 -1.12
CA ILE A 18 -14.34 -24.85 -2.05
C ILE A 18 -13.52 -23.79 -1.31
N PHE A 19 -12.21 -23.94 -1.48
CA PHE A 19 -11.16 -23.01 -1.14
C PHE A 19 -11.69 -21.59 -1.18
N ASN A 20 -11.66 -20.95 -0.01
CA ASN A 20 -11.78 -19.51 0.14
C ASN A 20 -10.51 -18.87 -0.48
N GLU A 21 -10.35 -18.97 -1.81
CA GLU A 21 -9.27 -18.34 -2.58
C GLU A 21 -9.41 -16.81 -2.62
N ASP A 22 -10.59 -16.31 -2.24
CA ASP A 22 -10.94 -14.89 -2.19
C ASP A 22 -10.63 -14.20 -0.86
N SER A 23 -10.16 -14.93 0.16
CA SER A 23 -9.63 -14.27 1.35
C SER A 23 -8.22 -13.74 1.05
N PRO A 24 -7.99 -12.40 1.02
CA PRO A 24 -6.65 -11.89 0.90
C PRO A 24 -5.83 -12.45 2.07
N SER A 25 -4.74 -13.16 1.77
CA SER A 25 -3.87 -13.66 2.83
C SER A 25 -3.51 -12.49 3.75
N PRO A 26 -3.63 -12.65 5.09
CA PRO A 26 -3.35 -11.58 6.04
C PRO A 26 -1.92 -11.03 5.84
N ASP A 27 -1.01 -11.87 5.35
CA ASP A 27 0.36 -11.54 4.98
C ASP A 27 0.47 -10.40 3.97
N ARG A 28 -0.43 -10.34 2.96
CA ARG A 28 -0.41 -9.26 1.95
C ARG A 28 -0.74 -7.90 2.55
N GLY A 29 -1.65 -7.86 3.53
CA GLY A 29 -1.95 -6.64 4.29
C GLY A 29 -0.78 -6.23 5.17
N LEU A 30 -0.20 -7.20 5.89
CA LEU A 30 0.93 -6.98 6.81
C LEU A 30 2.17 -6.43 6.10
N MET A 31 2.54 -6.96 4.92
CA MET A 31 3.68 -6.45 4.15
C MET A 31 3.49 -4.98 3.75
N LYS A 32 2.30 -4.60 3.26
CA LYS A 32 2.00 -3.21 2.90
C LYS A 32 2.08 -2.29 4.12
N SER A 33 1.52 -2.71 5.26
CA SER A 33 1.58 -1.95 6.51
C SER A 33 3.01 -1.81 7.03
N SER A 34 3.84 -2.84 6.89
CA SER A 34 5.26 -2.77 7.28
C SER A 34 6.03 -1.76 6.43
N LEU A 35 5.85 -1.78 5.11
CA LEU A 35 6.49 -0.83 4.21
C LEU A 35 6.05 0.61 4.49
N TYR A 36 4.76 0.82 4.72
CA TYR A 36 4.21 2.12 5.10
C TYR A 36 4.90 2.66 6.36
N LEU A 37 5.01 1.82 7.40
CA LEU A 37 5.62 2.21 8.67
C LEU A 37 7.10 2.57 8.51
N GLU A 38 7.81 1.86 7.64
CA GLU A 38 9.22 2.13 7.36
C GLU A 38 9.40 3.47 6.63
N ILE A 39 8.57 3.75 5.62
CA ILE A 39 8.55 5.05 4.93
C ILE A 39 8.26 6.18 5.91
N GLU A 40 7.24 6.05 6.77
CA GLU A 40 6.93 7.06 7.79
C GLU A 40 8.09 7.30 8.76
N ARG A 41 8.77 6.23 9.19
CA ARG A 41 9.95 6.35 10.06
C ARG A 41 11.07 7.13 9.39
N TRP A 42 11.31 6.91 8.10
CA TRP A 42 12.34 7.65 7.36
C TRP A 42 11.94 9.11 7.15
N LEU A 43 10.69 9.37 6.78
CA LEU A 43 10.17 10.73 6.64
C LEU A 43 10.22 11.51 7.96
N ALA A 44 10.01 10.85 9.10
CA ALA A 44 10.11 11.46 10.42
C ALA A 44 11.54 11.90 10.81
N THR A 45 12.57 11.49 10.05
CA THR A 45 13.95 11.98 10.25
C THR A 45 14.23 13.31 9.54
N LEU A 46 13.36 13.71 8.62
CA LEU A 46 13.47 14.97 7.88
C LEU A 46 12.79 16.11 8.65
N ALA A 47 13.11 17.35 8.29
CA ALA A 47 12.31 18.48 8.74
C ALA A 47 10.87 18.35 8.22
N GLU A 48 9.88 18.79 9.00
CA GLU A 48 8.45 18.65 8.68
C GLU A 48 8.13 19.07 7.23
N ARG A 49 8.58 20.27 6.84
CA ARG A 49 8.40 20.79 5.47
C ARG A 49 9.08 19.95 4.39
N GLU A 50 10.25 19.38 4.66
CA GLU A 50 10.95 18.54 3.69
C GLU A 50 10.24 17.19 3.55
N SER A 51 9.76 16.63 4.66
CA SER A 51 8.93 15.42 4.65
C SER A 51 7.65 15.61 3.84
N ASP A 52 7.00 16.78 3.94
CA ASP A 52 5.80 17.10 3.20
C ASP A 52 6.08 17.26 1.69
N VAL A 53 7.20 17.87 1.31
CA VAL A 53 7.64 17.90 -0.10
C VAL A 53 7.74 16.48 -0.67
N ILE A 54 8.38 15.56 0.04
CA ILE A 54 8.54 14.17 -0.40
C ILE A 54 7.19 13.45 -0.46
N ARG A 55 6.33 13.66 0.55
CA ARG A 55 4.97 13.07 0.59
C ARG A 55 4.14 13.50 -0.61
N TYR A 56 4.11 14.79 -0.92
CA TYR A 56 3.35 15.30 -2.05
C TYR A 56 3.98 14.93 -3.40
N PHE A 57 5.30 14.94 -3.52
CA PHE A 57 5.96 14.67 -4.80
C PHE A 57 5.82 13.20 -5.23
N TYR A 58 5.79 12.26 -4.28
CA TYR A 58 5.64 10.83 -4.57
C TYR A 58 4.23 10.28 -4.31
N GLY A 59 3.31 11.08 -3.75
CA GLY A 59 1.96 10.62 -3.41
C GLY A 59 1.97 9.58 -2.27
N LEU A 60 2.79 9.82 -1.25
CA LEU A 60 2.92 8.93 -0.10
C LEU A 60 1.86 9.26 0.95
N CYS A 61 1.69 8.38 1.94
CA CYS A 61 0.88 8.68 3.13
C CYS A 61 -0.59 9.02 2.84
N GLY A 62 -1.14 8.53 1.71
CA GLY A 62 -2.51 8.82 1.28
C GLY A 62 -2.67 10.14 0.52
N HIS A 63 -1.58 10.88 0.27
CA HIS A 63 -1.61 12.07 -0.57
C HIS A 63 -1.63 11.71 -2.05
N ARG A 64 -2.27 12.56 -2.86
CA ARG A 64 -2.08 12.49 -4.32
C ARG A 64 -0.70 13.04 -4.68
N GLN A 65 -0.14 12.53 -5.77
CA GLN A 65 1.06 13.12 -6.35
C GLN A 65 0.76 14.54 -6.85
N LEU A 66 1.63 15.49 -6.52
CA LEU A 66 1.59 16.88 -6.95
C LEU A 66 2.80 17.24 -7.83
N SER A 67 2.61 18.19 -8.73
CA SER A 67 3.70 18.80 -9.49
C SER A 67 4.56 19.72 -8.59
N LEU A 68 5.80 19.99 -9.01
CA LEU A 68 6.69 20.91 -8.28
C LEU A 68 6.07 22.31 -8.10
N GLN A 69 5.28 22.75 -9.08
CA GLN A 69 4.61 24.05 -9.01
C GLN A 69 3.47 24.05 -7.99
N GLU A 70 2.64 23.01 -7.96
CA GLU A 70 1.60 22.85 -6.93
C GLU A 70 2.21 22.79 -5.52
N ILE A 71 3.28 22.01 -5.33
CA ILE A 71 3.97 21.89 -4.03
C ILE A 71 4.57 23.24 -3.61
N SER A 72 5.14 23.99 -4.56
CA SER A 72 5.72 25.31 -4.29
C SER A 72 4.69 26.30 -3.77
N VAL A 73 3.46 26.24 -4.30
CA VAL A 73 2.33 27.07 -3.86
C VAL A 73 1.79 26.59 -2.51
N GLU A 74 1.62 25.29 -2.32
CA GLU A 74 1.06 24.70 -1.11
C GLU A 74 1.95 24.96 0.13
N LEU A 75 3.27 24.85 -0.04
CA LEU A 75 4.24 24.93 1.06
C LEU A 75 4.96 26.29 1.17
N ASP A 76 4.56 27.27 0.35
CA ASP A 76 5.21 28.59 0.25
C ASP A 76 6.73 28.49 0.06
N LEU A 77 7.12 27.70 -0.94
CA LEU A 77 8.51 27.46 -1.33
C LEU A 77 8.74 27.92 -2.76
N THR A 78 10.00 28.16 -3.13
CA THR A 78 10.33 28.29 -4.55
C THR A 78 10.35 26.92 -5.21
N THR A 79 9.99 26.85 -6.49
CA THR A 79 10.04 25.60 -7.27
C THR A 79 11.45 24.98 -7.25
N GLU A 80 12.49 25.81 -7.25
CA GLU A 80 13.87 25.36 -7.13
C GLU A 80 14.17 24.75 -5.76
N ARG A 81 13.65 25.33 -4.66
CA ARG A 81 13.81 24.73 -3.33
C ARG A 81 13.12 23.37 -3.24
N VAL A 82 11.92 23.24 -3.80
CA VAL A 82 11.23 21.94 -3.91
C VAL A 82 12.07 20.95 -4.73
N ARG A 83 12.66 21.39 -5.86
CA ARG A 83 13.56 20.56 -6.68
C ARG A 83 14.78 20.07 -5.90
N GLN A 84 15.39 20.93 -5.09
CA GLN A 84 16.55 20.58 -4.27
C GLN A 84 16.22 19.59 -3.15
N ILE A 85 15.03 19.69 -2.55
CA ILE A 85 14.62 18.79 -1.47
C ILE A 85 14.35 17.38 -1.99
N LYS A 86 13.81 17.25 -3.22
CA LYS A 86 13.51 15.95 -3.83
C LYS A 86 14.71 15.27 -4.50
N GLU A 87 15.88 15.92 -4.54
CA GLU A 87 17.14 15.38 -5.11
C GLU A 87 17.99 14.73 -4.02
#